data_AF-A0A941W1I1-F1
#
_entry.id   AF-A0A941W1I1-F1
#
_cell.length_a   1.000
_cell.length_b   1.000
_cell.length_c   1.000
_cell.angle_alpha   90.00
_cell.angle_beta   90.00
_cell.angle_gamma   90.00
#
_symmetry.space_group_name_H-M   'P 1'
#
loop_
_entity.id
_entity.type
_entity.pdbx_description
1 polymer ?
#
loop_
_entity_poly.entity_id
_entity_poly.type
_entity_poly.pdbx_seq_one_letter_code
_entity_poly.pdbx_strand_id
1 'polypeptide(L)' 'MISEGQIVLFNFPQTDQKEGKLRPALILCKLPGKFNDWLVCMISSKVDQQIHELDELVTPMV' A
#
# COMPACT_ATOMS: atom_id res chain seq x y z
N MET A 1 -5.85 -5.71 15.17
CA MET A 1 -6.09 -6.83 14.23
C MET A 1 -6.03 -6.24 12.83
N ILE A 2 -5.31 -6.87 11.89
CA ILE A 2 -5.23 -6.41 10.49
C ILE A 2 -6.34 -7.12 9.72
N SER A 3 -7.04 -6.41 8.84
CA SER A 3 -8.08 -6.96 7.98
C SER A 3 -8.00 -6.40 6.56
N GLU A 4 -8.61 -7.11 5.62
CA GLU A 4 -8.79 -6.66 4.23
C GLU A 4 -9.55 -5.33 4.19
N GLY A 5 -9.21 -4.45 3.25
CA GLY A 5 -9.79 -3.12 3.13
C GLY A 5 -9.22 -2.08 4.10
N GLN A 6 -8.40 -2.48 5.07
CA GLN A 6 -7.80 -1.54 6.02
C GLN A 6 -6.66 -0.73 5.36
N ILE A 7 -6.57 0.55 5.68
CA ILE A 7 -5.40 1.38 5.37
C ILE A 7 -4.42 1.31 6.55
N VAL A 8 -3.16 1.01 6.25
CA VAL A 8 -2.08 0.95 7.24
C VAL A 8 -0.94 1.90 6.87
N LEU A 9 -0.18 2.33 7.86
CA LEU A 9 1.08 3.03 7.68
C LEU A 9 2.23 2.10 8.08
N PHE A 10 3.24 2.00 7.22
CA PHE A 10 4.44 1.23 7.52
C PHE A 10 5.67 1.88 6.90
N ASN A 11 6.84 1.60 7.48
CA ASN A 11 8.11 2.09 6.97
C ASN A 11 8.50 1.25 5.76
N PHE A 12 8.30 1.81 4.56
CA PHE A 12 8.64 1.12 3.34
C PHE A 12 10.16 1.17 3.14
N PRO A 13 10.86 0.02 3.08
CA PRO A 13 12.30 0.00 2.95
C PRO A 13 12.69 0.63 1.60
N GLN A 14 13.60 1.61 1.64
CA GLN A 14 14.22 2.13 0.43
C GLN A 14 15.46 1.29 0.10
N THR A 15 15.72 1.07 -1.19
CA THR A 15 16.88 0.28 -1.66
C THR A 15 18.23 0.94 -1.34
N ASP A 16 18.23 2.20 -0.90
CA ASP A 16 19.42 2.97 -0.54
C ASP A 16 19.79 2.89 0.96
N GLN A 17 19.19 1.95 1.72
CA GLN A 17 19.45 1.70 3.15
C GLN A 17 19.19 2.89 4.07
N LYS A 18 18.58 3.98 3.58
CA LYS A 18 18.13 5.09 4.42
C LYS A 18 16.86 4.71 5.18
N GLU A 19 16.57 5.46 6.24
CA GLU A 19 15.33 5.30 6.99
C GLU A 19 14.13 5.24 6.04
N GLY A 20 13.39 4.15 6.12
CA GLY A 20 12.24 3.91 5.26
C GLY A 20 11.19 5.00 5.47
N LYS A 21 10.69 5.56 4.37
CA LYS A 21 9.61 6.54 4.45
C LYS A 21 8.34 5.85 4.95
N LEU A 22 7.65 6.48 5.89
CA LEU A 22 6.32 6.04 6.29
C LEU A 22 5.37 6.24 5.10
N ARG A 23 4.75 5.15 4.64
CA ARG A 23 3.85 5.18 3.49
C ARG A 23 2.52 4.49 3.80
N PRO A 24 1.40 5.05 3.31
CA PRO A 24 0.12 4.38 3.36
C PRO A 24 0.07 3.22 2.37
N ALA A 25 -0.60 2.14 2.75
CA ALA A 25 -1.01 1.08 1.85
C ALA A 25 -2.37 0.51 2.24
N LEU A 26 -3.08 0.00 1.25
CA LEU A 26 -4.31 -0.77 1.40
C LEU A 26 -3.97 -2.25 1.59
N ILE A 27 -4.54 -2.87 2.62
CA ILE A 27 -4.49 -4.33 2.80
C ILE A 27 -5.46 -4.97 1.79
N LEU A 28 -4.94 -5.76 0.86
CA LEU A 28 -5.76 -6.45 -0.14
C LEU A 28 -6.28 -7.78 0.40
N CYS A 29 -5.36 -8.66 0.80
CA CYS A 29 -5.71 -9.97 1.33
C CYS A 29 -4.59 -10.57 2.16
N LYS A 30 -4.92 -11.57 2.97
CA LYS A 30 -3.92 -12.41 3.64
C LYS A 30 -3.35 -13.42 2.64
N LEU A 31 -2.03 -13.57 2.61
CA LEU A 31 -1.41 -14.60 1.77
C LEU A 31 -1.63 -16.00 2.35
N PRO A 32 -1.84 -17.03 1.51
CA PRO A 32 -1.91 -18.41 1.99
C PRO A 32 -0.55 -18.85 2.53
N GLY A 33 -0.56 -19.64 3.61
CA GLY A 33 0.65 -20.22 4.19
C GLY A 33 0.68 -20.17 5.70
N LYS A 34 1.83 -20.56 6.27
CA LYS A 34 2.06 -20.60 7.72
C LYS A 34 2.42 -19.25 8.33
N PHE A 35 2.78 -18.27 7.49
CA PHE A 35 3.21 -16.96 7.92
C PHE A 35 2.03 -15.99 7.94
N ASN A 36 2.18 -14.89 8.67
CA ASN A 36 1.14 -13.87 8.78
C ASN A 36 1.39 -12.74 7.76
N ASP A 37 1.65 -13.14 6.52
CA ASP A 37 1.97 -12.21 5.44
C ASP A 37 0.70 -11.69 4.78
N TRP A 38 0.75 -10.44 4.34
CA TRP A 38 -0.37 -9.75 3.73
C TRP A 38 0.07 -9.16 2.40
N LEU A 39 -0.79 -9.29 1.40
CA LEU A 39 -0.65 -8.57 0.15
C LEU A 39 -1.17 -7.14 0.35
N VAL A 40 -0.38 -6.16 -0.05
CA VAL A 40 -0.71 -4.74 0.10
C VAL A 40 -0.57 -4.00 -1.22
N CYS A 41 -1.40 -2.97 -1.41
CA CYS A 41 -1.30 -2.02 -2.52
C CYS A 41 -0.85 -0.66 -2.00
N MET A 42 0.21 -0.10 -2.59
CA MET A 42 0.77 1.18 -2.14
C MET A 42 -0.16 2.34 -2.50
N ILE A 43 -0.28 3.32 -1.59
CA ILE A 43 -1.02 4.55 -1.84
C ILE A 43 -0.03 5.70 -1.98
N SER A 44 -0.24 6.55 -2.98
CA SER A 44 0.55 7.75 -3.23
C SER A 44 -0.37 8.93 -3.51
N SER A 45 0.03 10.13 -3.07
CA SER A 45 -0.62 11.39 -3.47
C SER A 45 -0.06 12.00 -4.76
N LYS A 46 0.93 11.34 -5.38
CA LYS A 46 1.57 11.76 -6.64
C LYS A 46 0.74 11.33 -7.85
N VAL A 47 -0.44 11.96 -8.00
CA VAL A 47 -1.38 11.69 -9.10
C VAL A 47 -0.75 11.96 -10.47
N ASP A 48 0.21 12.88 -10.56
CA ASP A 48 0.99 13.17 -11.76
C ASP A 48 1.88 12.00 -12.23
N GLN A 49 2.13 11.02 -11.36
CA GLN A 49 2.95 9.83 -11.64
C GLN A 49 2.12 8.58 -11.96
N GLN A 50 0.80 8.73 -12.16
CA GLN A 50 -0.10 7.61 -12.42
C GLN A 50 0.30 6.83 -13.68
N ILE A 51 0.35 5.50 -13.53
CA ILE A 51 0.49 4.54 -14.63
C ILE A 51 -0.90 4.08 -15.04
N HIS A 52 -1.31 4.43 -16.26
CA HIS A 52 -2.59 4.02 -16.82
C HIS A 52 -2.70 2.48 -16.85
N GLU A 53 -3.91 1.95 -16.64
CA GLU A 53 -4.23 0.51 -16.55
C GLU A 53 -3.65 -0.26 -15.35
N LEU A 54 -2.79 0.38 -14.55
CA LEU A 54 -2.23 -0.21 -13.33
C LEU A 54 -2.75 0.48 -12.06
N ASP A 55 -2.73 1.81 -12.06
CA ASP A 55 -3.08 2.61 -10.89
C ASP A 55 -4.55 3.03 -10.90
N GLU A 56 -5.23 2.83 -9.77
CA GLU A 56 -6.60 3.29 -9.52
C GLU A 56 -6.60 4.66 -8.84
N LEU A 57 -7.29 5.65 -9.44
CA LEU A 57 -7.42 6.98 -8.86
C LEU A 57 -8.57 7.03 -7.85
N VAL A 58 -8.25 7.18 -6.56
CA VAL A 58 -9.26 7.36 -5.51
C VAL A 58 -9.75 8.80 -5.50
N THR A 59 -11.05 8.99 -5.72
CA THR A 59 -11.73 10.29 -5.63
C THR A 59 -12.70 10.30 -4.44
N PRO A 60 -12.96 11.46 -3.81
CA PRO A 60 -13.99 11.57 -2.78
C PRO A 60 -15.34 11.15 -3.34
N MET A 61 -16.09 10.31 -2.61
CA MET A 61 -17.49 10.08 -2.92
C MET A 61 -18.27 11.34 -2.52
N VAL A 62 -19.06 11.87 -3.46
CA VAL A 62 -19.95 13.04 -3.26
C VAL A 62 -21.20 12.61 -2.51
#